data_AF-A0A2V3I014-F1
#
_entry.id   AF-A0A2V3I014-F1
#
_cell.length_a   1.000
_cell.length_b   1.000
_cell.length_c   1.000
_cell.angle_alpha   90.00
_cell.angle_beta   90.00
_cell.angle_gamma   90.00
#
_symmetry.space_group_name_H-M   'P 1'
#
loop_
_entity.id
_entity.type
_entity.pdbx_description
1 polymer ?
#
loop_
_entity_poly.entity_id
_entity_poly.type
_entity_poly.pdbx_seq_one_letter_code
_entity_poly.pdbx_strand_id
1 'polypeptide(L)' 'MSFEDLTEFELRLLKWISASDFVEVPWSTKRAADAFVVSEKEVYEALAALTSKVRDNIKISYDDGAIRIVADDTTA' A
#
# COMPACT_ATOMS: atom_id res chain seq x y z
N MET A 1 15.70 -0.61 6.05
CA MET A 1 14.51 -0.64 6.93
C MET A 1 13.84 -1.97 6.71
N SER A 2 13.23 -2.51 7.75
CA SER A 2 12.61 -3.83 7.75
C SER A 2 11.12 -3.70 8.08
N PHE A 3 10.38 -4.81 8.03
CA PHE A 3 9.00 -4.86 8.49
C PHE A 3 8.81 -4.41 9.95
N GLU A 4 9.85 -4.49 10.77
CA GLU A 4 9.83 -4.09 12.19
C GLU A 4 9.71 -2.57 12.37
N ASP A 5 10.08 -1.78 11.34
CA ASP A 5 9.98 -0.33 11.34
C ASP A 5 8.59 0.18 10.92
N LEU A 6 7.67 -0.73 10.55
CA LEU A 6 6.33 -0.38 10.13
C LEU A 6 5.45 -0.03 11.33
N THR A 7 4.69 1.05 11.21
CA THR A 7 3.60 1.32 12.15
C THR A 7 2.48 0.29 11.98
N GLU A 8 1.60 0.17 12.97
CA GLU A 8 0.45 -0.73 12.86
C GLU A 8 -0.40 -0.42 11.62
N PHE A 9 -0.60 0.86 11.31
CA PHE A 9 -1.35 1.29 10.13
C PHE A 9 -0.63 0.93 8.83
N GLU A 10 0.68 1.16 8.74
CA GLU A 10 1.48 0.79 7.56
C GLU A 10 1.44 -0.73 7.31
N LEU A 11 1.57 -1.53 8.37
CA LEU A 11 1.49 -2.99 8.27
C LEU A 11 0.11 -3.47 7.82
N ARG A 12 -0.96 -2.85 8.34
CA ARG A 12 -2.33 -3.13 7.89
C ARG A 12 -2.57 -2.72 6.43
N LEU A 13 -2.03 -1.57 6.02
CA LEU A 13 -2.12 -1.09 4.64
C LEU A 13 -1.39 -2.04 3.69
N LEU A 14 -0.17 -2.48 4.04
CA LEU A 14 0.61 -3.43 3.25
C LEU A 14 -0.14 -4.76 3.06
N LYS A 15 -0.68 -5.33 4.14
CA LYS A 15 -1.51 -6.56 4.08
C LYS A 15 -2.77 -6.39 3.25
N TRP A 16 -3.39 -5.22 3.31
CA TRP A 16 -4.57 -4.95 2.51
C TRP A 16 -4.24 -4.82 1.03
N ILE A 17 -3.09 -4.23 0.69
CA ILE A 17 -2.59 -4.19 -0.68
C ILE A 17 -2.25 -5.60 -1.18
N SER A 18 -1.56 -6.44 -0.39
CA SER A 18 -1.20 -7.81 -0.81
C SER A 18 -2.42 -8.71 -1.01
N ALA A 19 -3.48 -8.50 -0.23
CA ALA A 19 -4.72 -9.27 -0.35
C ALA A 19 -5.67 -8.76 -1.46
N SER A 20 -5.40 -7.59 -2.05
CA SER A 20 -6.28 -6.94 -3.01
C SER A 20 -5.79 -7.08 -4.45
N ASP A 21 -6.73 -7.30 -5.38
CA ASP A 21 -6.43 -7.31 -6.81
C ASP A 21 -6.39 -5.89 -7.40
N PHE A 22 -5.33 -5.17 -7.08
CA PHE A 22 -5.07 -3.83 -7.61
C PHE A 22 -4.45 -3.83 -9.01
N VAL A 23 -4.19 -5.00 -9.57
CA VAL A 23 -3.77 -5.15 -10.97
C VAL A 23 -5.00 -4.97 -11.85
N GLU A 24 -6.06 -5.73 -11.60
CA GLU A 24 -7.32 -5.58 -12.33
C GLU A 24 -8.07 -4.31 -11.89
N VAL A 25 -8.12 -4.03 -10.58
CA VAL A 25 -8.85 -2.86 -10.04
C VAL A 25 -7.91 -1.67 -9.83
N PRO A 26 -8.15 -0.50 -10.43
CA PRO A 26 -7.33 0.69 -10.22
C PRO A 26 -7.12 1.04 -8.74
N TRP A 27 -5.90 1.47 -8.39
CA TRP A 27 -5.65 2.06 -7.08
C TRP A 27 -6.50 3.32 -6.87
N SER A 28 -7.08 3.44 -5.68
CA SER A 28 -7.80 4.62 -5.25
C SER A 28 -7.46 4.93 -3.79
N THR A 29 -6.75 6.03 -3.57
CA THR A 29 -6.41 6.49 -2.21
C THR A 29 -7.67 6.75 -1.39
N LYS A 30 -8.71 7.31 -2.03
CA LYS A 30 -10.01 7.50 -1.39
C LYS A 30 -10.63 6.19 -0.91
N ARG A 31 -10.59 5.14 -1.74
CA ARG A 31 -11.09 3.80 -1.35
C ARG A 31 -10.35 3.23 -0.15
N ALA A 32 -9.03 3.41 -0.12
CA ALA A 32 -8.22 2.99 1.02
C ALA A 32 -8.59 3.81 2.27
N ALA A 33 -8.69 5.13 2.16
CA ALA A 33 -9.07 6.03 3.24
C ALA A 33 -10.43 5.65 3.84
N ASP A 34 -11.43 5.38 2.99
CA ASP A 34 -12.75 4.93 3.40
C ASP A 34 -12.71 3.55 4.09
N ALA A 35 -11.91 2.61 3.57
CA ALA A 35 -11.78 1.25 4.13
C ALA A 35 -11.13 1.25 5.53
N PHE A 36 -10.20 2.16 5.78
CA PHE A 36 -9.50 2.29 7.06
C PHE A 36 -10.10 3.34 7.99
N VAL A 37 -11.07 4.11 7.53
CA VAL A 37 -11.69 5.24 8.26
C VAL A 37 -10.63 6.26 8.70
N VAL A 38 -9.77 6.64 7.77
CA VAL A 38 -8.68 7.63 7.94
C VAL A 38 -8.73 8.67 6.83
N SER A 39 -7.90 9.71 6.91
CA SER A 39 -7.78 10.68 5.83
C SER A 39 -6.96 10.14 4.64
N GLU A 40 -7.21 10.64 3.43
CA GLU A 40 -6.36 10.33 2.26
C GLU A 40 -4.89 10.71 2.50
N LYS A 41 -4.64 11.76 3.29
CA LYS A 41 -3.28 12.19 3.67
C LYS A 41 -2.53 11.09 4.42
N GLU A 42 -3.17 10.47 5.41
CA GLU A 42 -2.56 9.37 6.16
C GLU A 42 -2.23 8.18 5.26
N VAL A 43 -3.10 7.88 4.29
CA VAL A 43 -2.83 6.83 3.29
C VAL A 43 -1.63 7.19 2.42
N TYR A 44 -1.50 8.44 1.94
CA TYR A 44 -0.35 8.87 1.16
C TYR A 44 0.96 8.78 1.95
N GLU A 45 0.95 9.21 3.21
CA GLU A 45 2.12 9.14 4.10
C GLU A 45 2.52 7.67 4.37
N ALA A 46 1.55 6.79 4.62
CA ALA A 46 1.80 5.37 4.79
C ALA A 46 2.34 4.71 3.50
N LEU A 47 1.77 5.02 2.33
CA LEU A 47 2.28 4.55 1.05
C LEU A 47 3.74 4.98 0.80
N ALA A 48 4.05 6.26 1.06
CA ALA A 48 5.41 6.76 0.96
C ALA A 48 6.34 6.01 1.91
N ALA A 49 5.91 5.78 3.15
CA ALA A 49 6.66 4.99 4.13
C ALA A 49 6.90 3.55 3.64
N LEU A 50 5.90 2.87 3.07
CA LEU A 50 6.07 1.52 2.53
C LEU A 50 7.13 1.47 1.42
N THR A 51 7.11 2.40 0.48
CA THR A 51 8.12 2.44 -0.62
C THR A 51 9.55 2.71 -0.14
N SER A 52 9.69 3.29 1.06
CA SER A 52 10.99 3.55 1.70
C SER A 52 11.42 2.40 2.60
N LYS A 53 10.50 1.89 3.43
CA LYS A 53 10.78 0.94 4.50
C LYS A 53 10.86 -0.50 4.01
N VAL A 54 9.96 -0.88 3.11
CA VAL A 54 9.79 -2.25 2.59
C VAL A 54 9.74 -2.23 1.06
N ARG A 55 10.72 -1.54 0.46
CA ARG A 55 10.79 -1.30 -0.99
C ARG A 55 10.63 -2.57 -1.82
N ASP A 56 11.26 -3.67 -1.42
CA ASP A 56 11.24 -4.92 -2.18
C ASP A 56 9.89 -5.64 -2.08
N ASN A 57 9.03 -5.22 -1.16
CA ASN A 57 7.71 -5.77 -0.89
C ASN A 57 6.57 -4.94 -1.47
N ILE A 58 6.83 -3.81 -2.12
CA ILE A 58 5.80 -2.98 -2.74
C ILE A 58 6.23 -2.49 -4.11
N LYS A 59 5.33 -2.63 -5.09
CA LYS A 59 5.55 -2.18 -6.47
C LYS A 59 4.40 -1.27 -6.88
N ILE A 60 4.74 -0.08 -7.34
CA ILE A 60 3.81 0.87 -7.94
C ILE A 60 4.12 0.97 -9.43
N SER A 61 3.09 0.82 -10.27
CA SER A 61 3.17 1.00 -11.71
C SER A 61 2.01 1.83 -12.24
N TYR A 62 2.16 2.36 -13.44
CA TYR A 62 1.08 3.03 -14.15
C TYR A 62 0.71 2.19 -15.37
N ASP A 63 -0.55 1.79 -15.46
CA ASP A 63 -1.07 0.97 -16.55
C ASP A 63 -2.55 1.28 -16.81
N ASP A 64 -2.91 1.33 -18.10
CA ASP A 64 -4.25 1.68 -18.59
C ASP A 64 -4.82 2.98 -17.96
N GLY A 65 -4.02 4.04 -17.94
CA GLY A 65 -4.46 5.33 -17.40
C GLY A 65 -4.62 5.38 -15.87
N ALA A 66 -4.21 4.32 -15.15
CA ALA A 66 -4.42 4.18 -13.73
C ALA A 66 -3.15 3.73 -12.98
N ILE A 67 -3.09 4.08 -11.69
CA ILE A 67 -2.07 3.55 -10.79
C ILE A 67 -2.43 2.12 -10.40
N ARG A 68 -1.45 1.22 -10.44
CA ARG A 68 -1.53 -0.16 -9.96
C ARG A 68 -0.52 -0.32 -8.83
N ILE A 69 -0.95 -0.92 -7.72
CA ILE A 69 -0.08 -1.14 -6.55
C ILE A 69 -0.19 -2.60 -6.15
N VAL A 70 0.93 -3.32 -6.17
CA VAL A 70 1.01 -4.70 -5.69
C VAL A 70 1.96 -4.73 -4.51
N ALA A 71 1.66 -5.57 -3.53
CA ALA A 71 2.53 -5.78 -2.38
C ALA A 71 2.63 -7.27 -2.04
N ASP A 72 3.71 -7.60 -1.34
CA ASP A 72 3.94 -8.91 -0.75
C ASP A 72 4.15 -8.74 0.76
N ASP A 73 3.28 -9.34 1.57
CA ASP A 73 3.37 -9.31 3.03
C ASP A 73 4.16 -10.48 3.62
N THR A 74 4.76 -11.33 2.77
CA THR A 74 5.62 -12.42 3.20
C THR A 74 6.91 -11.85 3.75
N THR A 75 7.05 -11.85 5.08
CA THR A 75 8.34 -11.70 5.75
C THR A 75 9.22 -12.89 5.36
N ALA A 76 10.22 -12.65 4.51
CA ALA A 76 11.29 -13.61 4.23
C ALA A 76 12.12 -13.90 5.50
#